data_AF-A0AAW9EA58-F1
#
_entry.id   AF-A0AAW9EA58-F1
#
_cell.length_a   1.000
_cell.length_b   1.000
_cell.length_c   1.000
_cell.angle_alpha   90.00
_cell.angle_beta   90.00
_cell.angle_gamma   90.00
#
_symmetry.space_group_name_H-M   'P 1'
#
loop_
_entity.id
_entity.type
_entity.pdbx_description
1 polymer ?
#
loop_
_entity_poly.entity_id
_entity_poly.type
_entity_poly.pdbx_seq_one_letter_code
_entity_poly.pdbx_strand_id
1 'polypeptide(L)' 'MTSPRLELQFIRLWQAFEGKETETTLQELAETLHCTRRHVRSLLNKMHQTGWIDWQAEVG' A
#
# COMPACT_ATOMS: atom_id res chain seq x y z
N MET A 1 9.56 -4.56 -14.71
CA MET A 1 10.51 -5.06 -13.70
C MET A 1 10.06 -4.58 -12.34
N THR A 2 9.47 -5.46 -11.54
CA THR A 2 9.15 -5.15 -10.15
C THR A 2 10.45 -4.98 -9.38
N SER A 3 10.62 -3.83 -8.73
CA SER A 3 11.82 -3.59 -7.93
C SER A 3 11.70 -4.38 -6.63
N PRO A 4 12.76 -5.03 -6.12
CA PRO A 4 12.71 -5.83 -4.90
C PRO A 4 12.27 -5.03 -3.66
N ARG A 5 12.42 -3.70 -3.71
CA ARG A 5 11.91 -2.79 -2.68
C ARG A 5 10.37 -2.70 -2.67
N LEU A 6 9.72 -2.83 -3.83
CA LEU A 6 8.26 -2.82 -3.92
C LEU A 6 7.67 -4.10 -3.30
N GLU A 7 8.28 -5.25 -3.59
CA GLU A 7 7.89 -6.56 -3.04
C GLU A 7 7.97 -6.55 -1.51
N LEU A 8 9.08 -6.06 -0.94
CA LEU A 8 9.23 -5.99 0.52
C LEU A 8 8.18 -5.08 1.17
N GLN A 9 7.85 -3.96 0.53
CA GLN A 9 6.81 -3.06 1.04
C GLN A 9 5.43 -3.70 0.94
N PHE A 10 5.15 -4.44 -0.13
CA PHE A 10 3.91 -5.22 -0.27
C PHE A 10 3.80 -6.27 0.83
N ILE A 11 4.86 -7.05 1.08
CA ILE A 11 4.85 -8.09 2.12
C ILE A 11 4.59 -7.48 3.50
N ARG A 12 5.22 -6.35 3.83
CA ARG A 12 4.99 -5.65 5.11
C ARG A 12 3.55 -5.18 5.25
N LEU A 13 3.01 -4.58 4.19
CA LEU A 13 1.61 -4.17 4.14
C LEU A 13 0.69 -5.38 4.31
N TRP A 14 0.90 -6.44 3.52
CA TRP A 14 0.14 -7.68 3.60
C TRP A 14 0.18 -8.32 4.99
N GLN A 15 1.34 -8.34 5.66
CA GLN A 15 1.48 -8.83 7.03
C GLN A 15 0.71 -7.97 8.04
N ALA A 16 0.69 -6.65 7.86
CA ALA A 16 -0.03 -5.76 8.76
C ALA A 16 -1.55 -5.93 8.68
N PHE A 17 -2.08 -6.23 7.49
CA PHE A 17 -3.51 -6.46 7.26
C PHE A 17 -3.91 -7.94 7.23
N GLU A 18 -2.95 -8.85 7.44
CA GLU A 18 -3.13 -10.31 7.29
C GLU A 18 -3.78 -10.74 5.97
N GLY A 19 -3.64 -9.94 4.91
CA GLY A 19 -4.32 -10.17 3.63
C GLY A 19 -5.84 -10.02 3.67
N LYS A 20 -6.39 -9.39 4.72
CA LYS A 20 -7.82 -9.10 4.84
C LYS A 20 -8.15 -7.79 4.14
N GLU A 21 -9.28 -7.79 3.45
CA GLU A 21 -9.91 -6.56 2.99
C GLU A 21 -10.23 -5.70 4.21
N THR A 22 -9.57 -4.54 4.28
CA THR A 22 -9.68 -3.62 5.40
C THR A 22 -9.86 -2.22 4.84
N GLU A 23 -10.90 -1.53 5.31
CA GLU A 23 -11.03 -0.10 5.06
C GLU A 23 -9.93 0.62 5.82
N THR A 24 -9.00 1.23 5.08
CA THR A 24 -7.88 1.96 5.67
C THR A 24 -7.63 3.25 4.90
N THR A 25 -6.96 4.19 5.56
CA THR A 25 -6.60 5.46 4.95
C THR A 25 -5.12 5.51 4.55
N LEU A 26 -4.79 6.40 3.61
CA LEU A 26 -3.38 6.67 3.28
C LEU A 26 -2.56 7.12 4.51
N GLN A 27 -3.21 7.71 5.53
CA GLN A 27 -2.56 8.16 6.76
C GLN A 27 -2.18 6.96 7.65
N GLU A 28 -3.11 6.05 7.92
CA GLU A 28 -2.84 4.83 8.69
C GLU A 28 -1.76 3.98 8.03
N LEU A 29 -1.87 3.78 6.72
CA LEU A 29 -0.84 3.08 5.94
C LEU A 29 0.53 3.74 6.04
N ALA A 30 0.59 5.07 6.09
CA ALA A 30 1.83 5.80 6.25
C ALA A 30 2.43 5.61 7.64
N GLU A 31 1.60 5.55 8.67
CA GLU A 31 2.02 5.27 10.05
C GLU A 31 2.53 3.82 10.20
N THR A 32 1.80 2.84 9.67
CA THR A 32 2.19 1.41 9.68
C THR A 32 3.50 1.15 8.93
N LEU A 33 3.65 1.76 7.75
CA LEU A 33 4.86 1.61 6.93
C LEU A 33 6.01 2.56 7.34
N HIS A 34 5.81 3.34 8.41
CA HIS A 34 6.75 4.38 8.87
C HIS A 34 7.25 5.29 7.74
N CYS A 35 6.33 5.74 6.88
CA CYS A 35 6.63 6.55 5.71
C CYS A 35 5.63 7.70 5.56
N THR A 36 5.69 8.45 4.46
CA THR A 36 4.79 9.59 4.23
C THR A 36 3.59 9.18 3.38
N ARG A 37 2.42 9.81 3.61
CA ARG A 37 1.21 9.63 2.78
C ARG A 37 1.48 9.72 1.28
N ARG A 38 2.30 10.69 0.86
CA ARG A 38 2.70 10.89 -0.55
C ARG A 38 3.44 9.67 -1.10
N HIS A 39 4.32 9.07 -0.30
CA HIS A 39 5.05 7.88 -0.67
C HIS A 39 4.12 6.67 -0.78
N VAL A 40 3.27 6.45 0.23
CA VAL A 40 2.25 5.39 0.23
C VAL A 40 1.37 5.48 -1.01
N ARG A 41 0.82 6.66 -1.33
CA ARG A 41 -0.01 6.83 -2.54
C ARG A 41 0.73 6.42 -3.81
N SER A 42 2.00 6.81 -3.93
CA SER A 42 2.83 6.43 -5.09
C SER A 42 3.12 4.93 -5.12
N LEU A 43 3.28 4.31 -3.94
CA LEU A 43 3.52 2.89 -3.77
C LEU A 43 2.27 2.08 -4.16
N LEU A 44 1.11 2.44 -3.60
CA LEU A 44 -0.19 1.82 -3.89
C LEU A 44 -0.53 1.97 -5.38
N ASN A 45 -0.34 3.14 -5.97
CA ASN A 45 -0.55 3.33 -7.40
C ASN A 45 0.32 2.39 -8.25
N LYS A 46 1.59 2.15 -7.84
CA LYS A 46 2.46 1.18 -8.53
C LYS A 46 1.94 -0.25 -8.35
N MET A 47 1.56 -0.64 -7.13
CA MET A 47 1.03 -1.97 -6.83
C MET A 47 -0.29 -2.24 -7.57
N HIS A 48 -1.16 -1.23 -7.67
CA HIS A 48 -2.39 -1.28 -8.43
C HIS A 48 -2.12 -1.40 -9.94
N GLN A 49 -1.18 -0.61 -10.49
CA GLN A 49 -0.76 -0.74 -11.89
C GLN A 49 -0.14 -2.11 -12.22
N THR A 50 0.50 -2.76 -11.26
CA THR A 50 1.02 -4.13 -11.42
C THR A 50 -0.01 -5.22 -11.15
N GLY A 51 -1.24 -4.85 -10.74
CA GLY A 51 -2.32 -5.80 -10.41
C GLY A 51 -2.11 -6.58 -9.11
N TRP A 52 -1.36 -6.03 -8.16
CA TRP A 52 -1.11 -6.69 -6.86
C TRP A 52 -2.17 -6.39 -5.80
N ILE A 53 -2.77 -5.21 -5.88
CA ILE A 53 -3.84 -4.76 -4.98
C ILE A 53 -4.90 -4.06 -5.80
N ASP A 54 -6.14 -4.12 -5.33
CA ASP A 54 -7.19 -3.21 -5.74
C ASP A 54 -7.29 -2.12 -4.67
N TRP A 55 -6.85 -0.90 -5.02
CA TRP A 55 -6.85 0.23 -4.09
C TRP A 55 -7.81 1.29 -4.61
N GLN A 56 -8.92 1.47 -3.90
CA GLN A 56 -9.91 2.50 -4.17
C GLN A 56 -9.77 3.61 -3.13
N ALA A 57 -9.22 4.75 -3.55
CA ALA A 57 -9.22 5.93 -2.72
C ALA A 57 -10.56 6.65 -2.90
N GLU A 58 -11.43 6.62 -1.89
CA GLU A 58 -12.52 7.59 -1.82
C GLU A 58 -11.96 8.95 -1.42
N VAL A 59 -12.39 9.97 -2.16
CA VAL A 59 -12.13 11.36 -1.82
C VAL A 59 -13.28 11.80 -0.91
N GLY A 60 -13.01 11.84 0.40
CA GLY A 60 -13.88 12.51 1.38
C GLY A 60 -13.64 14.01 1.39
#